data_AF-A0A1H6UAU1-F1
#
_entry.id   AF-A0A1H6UAU1-F1
#
_cell.length_a   1.000
_cell.length_b   1.000
_cell.length_c   1.000
_cell.angle_alpha   90.00
_cell.angle_beta   90.00
_cell.angle_gamma   90.00
#
_symmetry.space_group_name_H-M   'P 1'
#
loop_
_entity.id
_entity.type
_entity.pdbx_description
1 polymer ?
#
loop_
_entity_poly.entity_id
_entity_poly.type
_entity_poly.pdbx_seq_one_letter_code
_entity_poly.pdbx_strand_id
1 'polypeptide(L)' 'MTTETDTVLDVITTPEHAPKRRYRYHRRTDSGYWRTEYEWTGCLWRMVDRQALSKISIHQEVDL' A
#
# COMPACT_ATOMS: atom_id res chain seq x y z
N MET A 1 15.12 -3.39 7.54
CA MET A 1 14.09 -2.46 8.06
C MET A 1 13.83 -1.46 6.95
N THR A 2 12.65 -1.43 6.37
CA THR A 2 12.30 -0.46 5.33
C THR A 2 12.02 0.88 6.00
N THR A 3 12.99 1.77 5.93
CA THR A 3 12.88 3.17 6.39
C THR A 3 11.78 3.87 5.60
N GLU A 4 10.98 4.71 6.28
CA GLU A 4 9.87 5.49 5.68
C GLU A 4 10.26 6.22 4.39
N THR A 5 11.55 6.56 4.26
CA THR A 5 12.18 7.29 3.15
C THR A 5 12.02 6.66 1.76
N ASP A 6 11.75 5.35 1.66
CA ASP A 6 11.57 4.68 0.36
C ASP A 6 10.11 4.52 -0.06
N THR A 7 9.16 5.02 0.75
CA THR A 7 7.73 4.95 0.43
C THR A 7 7.43 5.94 -0.69
N VAL A 8 6.97 5.41 -1.83
CA VAL A 8 6.57 6.19 -3.00
C VAL A 8 5.08 6.50 -3.02
N LEU A 9 4.25 5.65 -2.40
CA LEU A 9 2.83 5.85 -2.28
C LEU A 9 2.30 5.14 -1.03
N ASP A 10 1.41 5.80 -0.30
CA ASP A 10 0.66 5.23 0.81
C ASP A 10 -0.82 5.50 0.59
N VAL A 11 -1.62 4.44 0.50
CA VAL A 11 -3.07 4.53 0.25
C VAL A 11 -3.80 3.88 1.40
N ILE A 12 -4.69 4.64 2.05
CA ILE A 12 -5.61 4.12 3.06
C ILE A 12 -7.02 4.13 2.48
N THR A 13 -7.69 2.99 2.53
CA THR A 13 -9.09 2.84 2.12
C THR A 13 -9.95 2.48 3.34
N THR A 14 -11.14 3.07 3.42
CA THR A 14 -12.13 2.80 4.46
C THR A 14 -13.42 2.32 3.77
N PRO A 15 -13.51 1.05 3.38
CA PRO A 15 -14.72 0.50 2.79
C PRO A 15 -15.88 0.47 3.80
N GLU A 16 -17.12 0.59 3.33
CA GLU A 16 -18.32 0.69 4.19
C GLU A 16 -18.60 -0.59 5.00
N HIS A 17 -18.26 -1.76 4.44
CA HIS A 17 -18.60 -3.08 5.02
C HIS A 17 -17.39 -4.00 5.18
N ALA A 18 -16.18 -3.46 5.29
CA ALA A 18 -14.96 -4.25 5.52
C ALA A 18 -13.95 -3.49 6.38
N PRO A 19 -12.94 -4.17 6.96
CA PRO A 19 -11.87 -3.49 7.68
C PRO A 19 -11.11 -2.50 6.79
N LYS A 20 -10.60 -1.43 7.39
CA LYS A 20 -9.72 -0.48 6.70
C LYS A 20 -8.51 -1.22 6.13
N ARG A 21 -8.09 -0.84 4.92
CA ARG A 21 -6.89 -1.36 4.28
C ARG A 21 -5.87 -0.25 4.10
N ARG A 22 -4.60 -0.56 4.31
CA ARG A 22 -3.46 0.31 3.99
C ARG A 22 -2.55 -0.40 3.02
N TYR A 23 -2.24 0.25 1.91
CA TYR A 23 -1.33 -0.22 0.87
C TYR A 23 -0.11 0.69 0.85
N ARG A 24 1.04 0.15 1.24
CA ARG A 24 2.32 0.87 1.16
C ARG A 24 3.13 0.36 -0.01
N TYR A 25 3.53 1.28 -0.86
CA TYR A 25 4.38 1.04 -2.01
C TYR A 25 5.76 1.63 -1.75
N HIS A 26 6.80 0.81 -1.82
CA HIS A 26 8.17 1.26 -1.64
C HIS A 26 9.09 0.75 -2.72
N ARG A 27 10.14 1.51 -3.05
CA ARG A 27 11.15 1.09 -4.02
C ARG A 27 11.86 -0.18 -3.53
N ARG A 28 12.17 -1.06 -4.48
CA ARG A 28 13.04 -2.21 -4.25
C ARG A 28 14.49 -1.86 -4.57
N THR A 29 15.41 -2.59 -3.95
CA THR A 29 16.85 -2.43 -4.14
C THR A 29 17.36 -2.92 -5.48
N ASP A 30 16.66 -3.86 -6.13
CA ASP A 30 17.04 -4.42 -7.42
C ASP A 30 16.43 -3.61 -8.58
N SER A 31 15.12 -3.70 -8.75
CA SER A 31 14.32 -2.88 -9.66
C SER A 31 12.85 -3.14 -9.36
N GLY A 32 12.00 -2.12 -9.55
CA GLY A 32 10.58 -2.21 -9.24
C GLY A 32 10.24 -1.84 -7.79
N TYR A 33 9.13 -2.38 -7.30
CA TYR A 33 8.48 -1.94 -6.08
C TYR A 33 7.96 -3.12 -5.25
N TRP A 34 7.82 -2.90 -3.95
CA TRP A 34 7.03 -3.76 -3.08
C TRP A 34 5.70 -3.08 -2.83
N ARG A 35 4.59 -3.81 -2.98
CA ARG A 35 3.32 -3.48 -2.33
C ARG A 35 3.24 -4.28 -1.04
N THR A 36 3.02 -3.62 0.08
CA THR A 36 2.68 -4.28 1.34
C THR A 36 1.28 -3.88 1.74
N GLU A 37 0.43 -4.87 1.92
CA GLU A 37 -0.95 -4.67 2.36
C GLU A 37 -1.04 -4.90 3.87
N TYR A 38 -1.77 -4.00 4.51
CA TYR A 38 -2.12 -4.09 5.91
C TYR A 38 -3.64 -4.02 6.08
N GLU A 39 -4.15 -4.83 6.99
CA GLU A 39 -5.53 -4.78 7.46
C GLU A 39 -5.56 -4.14 8.86
N TRP A 40 -6.52 -3.26 9.12
CA TRP A 40 -6.74 -2.73 10.45
C TRP A 40 -7.52 -3.74 11.31
N THR A 41 -6.92 -4.21 12.40
CA THR A 41 -7.55 -5.20 13.29
C THR A 41 -8.35 -4.58 14.45
N GLY A 42 -8.67 -3.28 14.36
CA GLY A 42 -9.31 -2.52 15.44
C GLY A 42 -8.33 -1.79 16.37
N CYS A 43 -7.11 -2.30 16.52
CA CYS A 43 -6.08 -1.71 17.40
C CYS A 43 -4.74 -1.43 16.70
N LEU A 44 -4.40 -2.19 15.66
CA LEU A 44 -3.14 -2.06 14.94
C LEU A 44 -3.30 -2.44 13.47
N TRP A 45 -2.32 -2.02 12.67
CA TRP A 45 -2.16 -2.46 11.30
C TRP A 45 -1.43 -3.80 11.29
N ARG A 46 -2.09 -4.86 10.79
CA ARG A 46 -1.49 -6.18 10.60
C ARG A 46 -1.13 -6.36 9.13
N MET A 47 0.14 -6.70 8.84
CA MET A 47 0.53 -7.07 7.48
C MET A 47 -0.20 -8.37 7.09
N VAL A 48 -0.84 -8.35 5.92
CA VAL A 48 -1.61 -9.51 5.41
C VAL A 48 -1.08 -10.01 4.07
N ASP A 49 -0.44 -9.14 3.29
CA ASP A 49 0.17 -9.50 2.01
C ASP A 49 1.42 -8.66 1.72
N ARG A 50 2.33 -9.22 0.93
CA ARG A 50 3.46 -8.50 0.35
C ARG A 50 3.74 -9.03 -1.06
N GLN A 51 3.67 -8.15 -2.04
CA GLN A 51 3.84 -8.48 -3.44
C GLN A 51 4.94 -7.66 -4.11
N ALA A 52 5.77 -8.35 -4.89
CA ALA A 52 6.74 -7.75 -5.80
C ALA A 52 6.04 -7.22 -7.06
N LEU A 53 6.29 -5.95 -7.41
CA LEU A 53 5.75 -5.30 -8.60
C LEU A 53 6.89 -4.78 -9.48
N SER A 54 6.72 -4.84 -10.79
CA SER A 54 7.69 -4.25 -11.74
C SER A 54 7.41 -2.75 -12.00
N LYS A 55 6.15 -2.31 -11.87
CA LYS A 55 5.72 -0.93 -12.15
C LYS A 55 4.50 -0.55 -11.29
N ILE A 56 4.36 0.76 -11.04
CA ILE A 56 3.15 1.38 -10.47
C ILE A 56 2.68 2.46 -11.44
N SER A 57 1.40 2.45 -11.77
CA SER A 57 0.72 3.52 -12.52
C SER A 57 -0.49 3.97 -11.71
N ILE A 58 -0.67 5.28 -11.55
CA ILE A 58 -1.83 5.86 -10.86
C ILE A 58 -2.67 6.55 -11.93
N HIS A 59 -3.92 6.13 -12.05
CA HIS A 59 -4.90 6.73 -12.94
C HIS A 59 -6.01 7.33 -12.06
N GLN A 60 -6.35 8.58 -12.31
CA GLN A 60 -7.41 9.26 -11.60
C GLN A 60 -8.53 9.58 -12.60
N GLU A 61 -9.70 9.00 -12.37
CA GLU A 61 -10.93 9.42 -13.01
C GLU A 61 -11.63 10.38 -12.05
N VAL A 62 -12.02 11.55 -12.54
CA VAL A 62 -12.70 12.59 -11.76
C VAL A 62 -14.06 12.78 -12.41
N ASP A 63 -15.12 12.41 -11.70
CA ASP A 63 -16.47 12.84 -12.03
C ASP A 63 -16.69 14.24 -11.44
N LEU A 64 -16.86 15.24 -12.30
CA LEU A 64 -17.13 16.64 -11.95
C LEU A 64 -18.62 16.91 -11.77
#